data_AF-A0A9C9X4Z5-F1
#
_entry.id   AF-A0A9C9X4Z5-F1
#
_cell.length_a   1.000
_cell.length_b   1.000
_cell.length_c   1.000
_cell.angle_alpha   90.00
_cell.angle_beta   90.00
_cell.angle_gamma   90.00
#
_symmetry.space_group_name_H-M   'P 1'
#
loop_
_entity.id
_entity.type
_entity.pdbx_description
1 polymer ?
#
loop_
_entity_poly.entity_id
_entity_poly.type
_entity_poly.pdbx_seq_one_letter_code
_entity_poly.pdbx_strand_id
1 'polypeptide(L)'
;MVLVGNLKDLRLANIIQINCIEQNVAKVTVTSLDRSGYLYFANGQIVHAEFNPYIGERAVQEMLSLSDGQFKVEAGVKAPANTITRPWNSVVLEGLRLIDEKNQQLAPLPKQLFTYIAGQKGVKNVYVIDYNGRIIEGKISENVNPLTLTFIWYKLK
;
A
#
# COMPACT_ATOMS: atom_id res chain seq x y z
N MET A 1 -28.23 5.87 -9.78
CA MET A 1 -27.45 4.91 -10.58
C MET A 1 -26.54 4.14 -9.63
N VAL A 2 -26.41 2.83 -9.84
CA VAL A 2 -25.58 1.95 -9.00
C VAL A 2 -24.54 1.29 -9.90
N LEU A 3 -23.27 1.39 -9.52
CA LEU A 3 -22.17 0.72 -10.21
C LEU A 3 -21.64 -0.39 -9.31
N VAL A 4 -21.52 -1.61 -9.82
CA VAL A 4 -20.97 -2.76 -9.09
C VAL A 4 -19.79 -3.31 -9.88
N GLY A 5 -18.75 -3.75 -9.18
CA GLY A 5 -17.57 -4.37 -9.78
C GLY A 5 -16.71 -5.09 -8.76
N ASN A 6 -15.53 -5.52 -9.19
CA ASN A 6 -14.55 -6.21 -8.36
C ASN A 6 -13.27 -5.37 -8.18
N LEU A 7 -12.69 -5.42 -6.98
CA LEU A 7 -11.44 -4.74 -6.63
C LEU A 7 -10.22 -5.25 -7.41
N LYS A 8 -10.28 -6.47 -7.97
CA LYS A 8 -9.28 -7.02 -8.89
C LYS A 8 -9.26 -6.27 -10.22
N ASP A 9 -10.41 -5.83 -10.71
CA ASP A 9 -10.54 -5.12 -11.98
C ASP A 9 -10.25 -3.63 -11.80
N LEU A 10 -10.73 -3.05 -10.69
CA LEU A 10 -10.55 -1.64 -10.37
C LEU A 10 -10.16 -1.46 -8.90
N ARG A 11 -8.92 -1.05 -8.67
CA ARG A 11 -8.40 -0.79 -7.32
C ARG A 11 -9.21 0.28 -6.60
N LEU A 12 -9.37 0.12 -5.28
CA LEU A 12 -10.13 1.07 -4.45
C LEU A 12 -9.60 2.51 -4.54
N ALA A 13 -8.27 2.68 -4.64
CA ALA A 13 -7.65 4.00 -4.81
C ALA A 13 -8.17 4.73 -6.06
N ASN A 14 -8.39 4.01 -7.16
CA ASN A 14 -8.92 4.59 -8.40
C ASN A 14 -10.39 4.98 -8.23
N ILE A 15 -11.18 4.17 -7.53
CA ILE A 15 -12.59 4.46 -7.23
C ILE A 15 -12.69 5.74 -6.40
N ILE A 16 -11.85 5.87 -5.36
CA ILE A 16 -11.75 7.08 -4.54
C ILE A 16 -11.40 8.29 -5.42
N GLN A 17 -10.36 8.17 -6.26
CA GLN A 17 -9.91 9.24 -7.13
C GLN A 17 -11.02 9.72 -8.07
N ILE A 18 -11.73 8.81 -8.74
CA ILE A 18 -12.83 9.15 -9.66
C ILE A 18 -13.92 9.93 -8.93
N ASN A 19 -14.39 9.42 -7.78
CA ASN A 19 -15.45 10.08 -7.01
C ASN A 19 -15.04 11.46 -6.48
N CYS A 20 -13.78 11.63 -6.08
CA CYS A 20 -13.26 12.90 -5.59
C CYS A 20 -13.05 13.93 -6.73
N ILE A 21 -12.54 13.51 -7.89
CA ILE A 21 -12.33 14.40 -9.04
C ILE A 21 -13.67 14.88 -9.62
N GLU A 22 -14.64 13.97 -9.76
CA GLU A 22 -15.98 14.29 -10.25
C GLU A 22 -16.82 15.05 -9.21
N GLN A 23 -16.32 15.22 -7.97
CA GLN A 23 -17.00 15.84 -6.84
C GLN A 23 -18.35 15.19 -6.51
N ASN A 24 -18.45 13.89 -6.73
CA ASN A 24 -19.67 13.13 -6.50
C ASN A 24 -20.01 13.09 -5.01
N VAL A 25 -21.29 13.27 -4.69
CA VAL A 25 -21.86 12.83 -3.41
C VAL A 25 -22.23 11.37 -3.58
N ALA A 26 -21.49 10.47 -2.94
CA ALA A 26 -21.69 9.04 -3.13
C ALA A 26 -21.28 8.24 -1.89
N LYS A 27 -21.80 7.02 -1.80
CA LYS A 27 -21.33 5.98 -0.89
C LYS A 27 -20.71 4.85 -1.70
N VAL A 28 -19.50 4.43 -1.34
CA VAL A 28 -18.88 3.21 -1.85
C VAL A 28 -18.92 2.17 -0.75
N THR A 29 -19.57 1.05 -1.01
CA THR A 29 -19.55 -0.13 -0.14
C THR A 29 -18.51 -1.10 -0.68
N VAL A 30 -17.62 -1.58 0.18
CA VAL A 30 -16.60 -2.57 -0.15
C VAL A 30 -16.90 -3.82 0.67
N THR A 31 -16.94 -4.99 0.03
CA THR A 31 -17.16 -6.27 0.71
C THR A 31 -16.05 -7.24 0.30
N SER A 32 -15.33 -7.78 1.27
CA SER A 32 -14.25 -8.74 1.05
C SER A 32 -14.28 -9.81 2.12
N LEU A 33 -14.45 -11.07 1.71
CA LEU A 33 -14.69 -12.20 2.61
C LEU A 33 -15.85 -11.87 3.58
N ASP A 34 -15.59 -11.91 4.89
CA ASP A 34 -16.57 -11.63 5.94
C ASP A 34 -16.50 -10.19 6.47
N ARG A 35 -15.80 -9.29 5.78
CA ARG A 35 -15.67 -7.88 6.17
C ARG A 35 -16.34 -6.96 5.15
N SER A 36 -17.11 -6.00 5.66
CA SER A 36 -17.70 -4.93 4.86
C SER A 36 -17.24 -3.57 5.37
N GLY A 37 -17.03 -2.65 4.44
CA GLY A 37 -16.67 -1.27 4.71
C GLY A 37 -17.46 -0.28 3.87
N TYR A 38 -17.49 0.95 4.34
CA TYR A 38 -18.23 2.05 3.72
C TYR A 38 -17.31 3.26 3.61
N LEU A 39 -17.32 3.91 2.46
CA LEU A 39 -16.68 5.19 2.19
C LEU A 39 -17.75 6.17 1.74
N TYR A 40 -17.70 7.39 2.25
CA TYR A 40 -18.62 8.45 1.86
C TYR A 40 -17.86 9.64 1.31
N PHE A 41 -18.37 10.18 0.22
CA PHE A 41 -17.77 11.25 -0.55
C PHE A 41 -18.71 12.45 -0.59
N ALA A 42 -18.14 13.65 -0.48
CA ALA A 42 -18.83 14.91 -0.73
C ALA A 42 -17.81 16.02 -1.01
N ASN A 43 -18.18 16.99 -1.85
CA ASN A 43 -17.36 18.18 -2.15
C ASN A 43 -15.92 17.82 -2.60
N GLY A 44 -15.78 16.75 -3.38
CA GLY A 44 -14.49 16.26 -3.86
C GLY A 44 -13.56 15.68 -2.78
N GLN A 45 -14.08 15.32 -1.62
CA GLN A 45 -13.32 14.74 -0.51
C GLN A 45 -13.95 13.44 0.00
N ILE A 46 -13.16 12.63 0.70
CA ILE A 46 -13.67 11.56 1.57
C ILE A 46 -14.07 12.24 2.88
N VAL A 47 -15.35 12.22 3.22
CA VAL A 47 -15.84 12.88 4.44
C VAL A 47 -15.97 11.90 5.61
N HIS A 48 -16.15 10.61 5.30
CA HIS A 48 -16.32 9.57 6.30
C HIS A 48 -15.98 8.19 5.75
N ALA A 49 -15.55 7.31 6.65
CA ALA A 49 -15.27 5.93 6.32
C ALA A 49 -15.48 5.04 7.55
N GLU A 50 -15.94 3.81 7.33
CA GLU A 50 -16.13 2.79 8.36
C GLU A 50 -15.67 1.44 7.83
N PHE A 51 -14.89 0.72 8.62
CA PHE A 51 -14.45 -0.64 8.33
C PHE A 51 -14.13 -1.33 9.64
N ASN A 52 -15.13 -2.02 10.20
CA ASN A 52 -15.13 -2.52 11.59
C ASN A 52 -13.79 -3.18 11.98
N PRO A 53 -13.13 -2.79 13.08
CA PRO A 53 -13.54 -1.81 14.12
C PRO A 53 -13.12 -0.36 13.87
N TYR A 54 -12.64 -0.03 12.68
CA TYR A 54 -12.06 1.27 12.38
C TYR A 54 -13.08 2.25 11.82
N ILE A 55 -12.89 3.53 12.16
CA ILE A 55 -13.66 4.68 11.64
C ILE A 55 -12.66 5.75 11.19
N GLY A 56 -13.02 6.51 10.15
CA GLY A 56 -12.22 7.61 9.61
C GLY A 56 -11.02 7.13 8.79
N GLU A 57 -9.90 7.86 8.86
CA GLU A 57 -8.74 7.60 7.99
C GLU A 57 -8.21 6.17 8.11
N ARG A 58 -8.22 5.58 9.32
CA ARG A 58 -7.81 4.18 9.52
C ARG A 58 -8.68 3.20 8.76
N ALA A 59 -10.00 3.45 8.68
CA ALA A 59 -10.89 2.60 7.88
C ALA A 59 -10.51 2.65 6.39
N VAL A 60 -10.17 3.84 5.87
CA VAL A 60 -9.68 4.00 4.49
C VAL A 60 -8.40 3.20 4.27
N GLN A 61 -7.43 3.32 5.18
CA GLN A 61 -6.14 2.62 5.09
C GLN A 61 -6.34 1.09 5.06
N GLU A 62 -7.16 0.56 5.96
CA GLU A 62 -7.46 -0.87 6.01
C GLU A 62 -8.19 -1.35 4.76
N MET A 63 -9.16 -0.59 4.25
CA MET A 63 -9.85 -0.93 3.00
C MET A 63 -8.92 -0.87 1.78
N LEU A 64 -7.96 0.06 1.73
CA LEU A 64 -6.95 0.14 0.66
C LEU A 64 -6.05 -1.09 0.62
N SER A 65 -5.88 -1.79 1.75
CA SER A 65 -5.08 -3.02 1.81
C SER A 65 -5.77 -4.26 1.24
N LEU A 66 -7.06 -4.16 0.91
CA LEU A 66 -7.83 -5.27 0.33
C LEU A 66 -7.38 -5.53 -1.12
N SER A 67 -6.91 -6.76 -1.37
CA SER A 67 -6.48 -7.20 -2.71
C SER A 67 -7.61 -7.84 -3.55
N ASP A 68 -8.75 -8.16 -2.93
CA ASP A 68 -9.90 -8.79 -3.55
C ASP A 68 -11.18 -8.36 -2.83
N GLY A 69 -12.31 -8.40 -3.52
CA GLY A 69 -13.62 -8.03 -2.98
C GLY A 69 -14.52 -7.39 -4.02
N GLN A 70 -15.80 -7.28 -3.68
CA GLN A 70 -16.78 -6.55 -4.49
C GLN A 70 -16.89 -5.11 -3.98
N PHE A 71 -17.11 -4.18 -4.91
CA PHE A 71 -17.47 -2.81 -4.57
C PHE A 71 -18.82 -2.46 -5.18
N LYS A 72 -19.54 -1.56 -4.51
CA LYS A 72 -20.80 -0.97 -4.96
C LYS A 72 -20.77 0.54 -4.74
N VAL A 73 -20.93 1.32 -5.79
CA VAL A 73 -21.03 2.78 -5.74
C VAL A 73 -22.50 3.18 -5.85
N GLU A 74 -22.96 3.98 -4.89
CA GLU A 74 -24.32 4.50 -4.81
C GLU A 74 -24.27 6.03 -4.79
N ALA A 75 -24.69 6.66 -5.90
CA ALA A 75 -24.73 8.12 -6.00
C ALA A 75 -25.86 8.72 -5.16
N GLY A 76 -25.66 9.94 -4.66
CA GLY A 76 -26.62 10.72 -3.87
C GLY A 76 -26.72 10.34 -2.40
N VAL A 77 -25.96 9.34 -1.94
CA VAL A 77 -25.96 8.91 -0.54
C VAL A 77 -25.05 9.83 0.28
N LYS A 78 -25.63 10.51 1.28
CA LYS A 78 -24.90 11.39 2.20
C LYS A 78 -24.23 10.62 3.33
N ALA A 79 -23.13 11.16 3.83
CA ALA A 79 -22.42 10.60 4.97
C ALA A 79 -23.23 10.72 6.26
N PRO A 80 -23.21 9.69 7.14
CA PRO A 80 -23.86 9.75 8.45
C PRO A 80 -23.11 10.64 9.46
N ALA A 81 -21.80 10.84 9.24
CA ALA A 81 -20.93 11.67 10.06
C ALA A 81 -19.83 12.29 9.19
N ASN A 82 -19.07 13.24 9.75
CA ASN A 82 -17.82 13.74 9.15
C ASN A 82 -16.66 13.38 10.07
N THR A 83 -15.85 12.40 9.68
CA THR A 83 -14.74 11.88 10.50
C THR A 83 -13.38 12.04 9.83
N ILE A 84 -13.35 12.53 8.59
CA ILE A 84 -12.12 12.75 7.83
C ILE A 84 -12.13 14.20 7.38
N THR A 85 -11.11 14.95 7.80
CA THR A 85 -10.94 16.37 7.47
C THR A 85 -9.71 16.60 6.59
N ARG A 86 -8.80 15.63 6.51
CA ARG A 86 -7.62 15.70 5.66
C ARG A 86 -8.01 15.55 4.17
N PRO A 87 -7.27 16.21 3.27
CA PRO A 87 -7.47 16.02 1.83
C PRO A 87 -7.37 14.56 1.41
N TRP A 88 -8.29 14.11 0.54
CA TRP A 88 -8.40 12.70 0.13
C TRP A 88 -7.09 12.13 -0.41
N ASN A 89 -6.34 12.92 -1.18
CA ASN A 89 -5.07 12.52 -1.77
C ASN A 89 -4.03 12.23 -0.69
N SER A 90 -4.00 13.01 0.38
CA SER A 90 -3.09 12.79 1.51
C SER A 90 -3.45 11.53 2.27
N VAL A 91 -4.75 11.25 2.46
CA VAL A 91 -5.23 10.03 3.11
C VAL A 91 -4.88 8.78 2.29
N VAL A 92 -5.10 8.84 0.97
CA VAL A 92 -4.79 7.73 0.05
C VAL A 92 -3.29 7.48 -0.04
N LEU A 93 -2.47 8.52 -0.24
CA LEU A 93 -1.02 8.38 -0.33
C LEU A 93 -0.42 7.79 0.95
N GLU A 94 -0.91 8.22 2.11
CA GLU A 94 -0.49 7.65 3.39
C GLU A 94 -0.89 6.18 3.52
N GLY A 95 -2.11 5.81 3.10
CA GLY A 95 -2.54 4.40 3.09
C GLY A 95 -1.68 3.52 2.18
N LEU A 96 -1.34 4.02 0.98
CA LEU A 96 -0.45 3.31 0.06
C LEU A 96 0.97 3.16 0.62
N ARG A 97 1.51 4.21 1.28
CA ARG A 97 2.80 4.17 1.96
C ARG A 97 2.84 3.05 3.01
N LEU A 98 1.81 2.95 3.84
CA LEU A 98 1.72 1.91 4.88
C LEU A 98 1.67 0.50 4.29
N ILE A 99 1.01 0.31 3.16
CA ILE A 99 0.97 -0.98 2.44
C ILE A 99 2.36 -1.35 1.92
N ASP A 100 3.06 -0.40 1.31
CA ASP A 100 4.42 -0.61 0.80
C ASP A 100 5.40 -0.94 1.94
N GLU A 101 5.31 -0.24 3.07
CA GLU A 101 6.13 -0.50 4.25
C GLU A 101 5.88 -1.90 4.84
N LYS A 102 4.61 -2.31 4.93
CA LYS A 102 4.26 -3.66 5.37
C LYS A 102 4.81 -4.73 4.42
N ASN A 103 4.74 -4.48 3.10
CA ASN A 103 5.29 -5.40 2.11
C ASN A 103 6.82 -5.48 2.18
N GLN A 104 7.51 -4.38 2.49
CA GLN A 104 8.94 -4.38 2.75
C GLN A 104 9.28 -5.18 4.02
N GLN A 105 8.48 -5.07 5.10
CA GLN A 105 8.66 -5.84 6.33
C GLN A 105 8.43 -7.35 6.14
N LEU A 106 7.61 -7.75 5.18
CA LEU A 106 7.34 -9.15 4.85
C LEU A 106 8.32 -9.73 3.81
N ALA A 107 9.20 -8.92 3.23
CA ALA A 107 10.23 -9.41 2.32
C ALA A 107 11.19 -10.36 3.06
N PRO A 108 11.71 -11.42 2.40
CA PRO A 108 12.72 -12.28 3.00
C PRO A 108 13.88 -11.45 3.56
N LEU A 109 14.38 -11.78 4.75
CA LEU A 109 15.51 -11.11 5.41
C LEU A 109 16.67 -10.77 4.46
N PRO A 110 17.09 -11.64 3.51
CA PRO A 110 18.12 -11.29 2.54
C PRO A 110 17.79 -10.04 1.69
N LYS A 111 16.54 -9.87 1.26
CA LYS A 111 16.08 -8.76 0.43
C LYS A 111 15.96 -7.45 1.23
N GLN A 112 15.53 -7.56 2.49
CA GLN A 112 15.47 -6.42 3.41
C GLN A 112 16.87 -5.87 3.70
N LEU A 113 17.80 -6.76 4.07
CA LEU A 113 19.19 -6.40 4.32
C LEU A 113 19.86 -5.85 3.06
N PHE A 114 19.61 -6.47 1.90
CA PHE A 114 20.12 -5.94 0.63
C PHE A 114 19.67 -4.51 0.40
N THR A 115 18.37 -4.24 0.51
CA THR A 115 17.80 -2.90 0.29
C THR A 115 18.38 -1.89 1.29
N TYR A 116 18.46 -2.27 2.57
CA TYR A 116 19.01 -1.43 3.62
C TYR A 116 20.49 -1.08 3.37
N ILE A 117 21.32 -2.09 3.08
CA ILE A 117 22.77 -1.93 2.87
C ILE A 117 23.05 -1.18 1.56
N ALA A 118 22.33 -1.49 0.48
CA ALA A 118 22.48 -0.85 -0.83
C ALA A 118 22.06 0.63 -0.82
N GLY A 119 21.26 1.05 0.17
CA GLY A 119 20.87 2.44 0.39
C GLY A 119 21.86 3.27 1.23
N GLN A 120 22.86 2.64 1.87
CA GLN A 120 23.81 3.35 2.74
C GLN A 120 24.83 4.16 1.95
N LYS A 121 25.08 5.40 2.39
CA LYS A 121 26.08 6.29 1.80
C LYS A 121 27.49 5.71 2.04
N GLY A 122 28.24 5.49 0.96
CA GLY A 122 29.59 4.89 1.01
C GLY A 122 29.63 3.40 0.68
N VAL A 123 28.48 2.73 0.59
CA VAL A 123 28.42 1.36 0.08
C VAL A 123 28.46 1.38 -1.44
N LYS A 124 29.56 0.86 -2.00
CA LYS A 124 29.80 0.83 -3.45
C LYS A 124 29.20 -0.38 -4.13
N ASN A 125 29.32 -1.56 -3.49
CA ASN A 125 28.86 -2.83 -4.02
C ASN A 125 28.18 -3.66 -2.92
N VAL A 126 27.07 -4.32 -3.27
CA VAL A 126 26.36 -5.26 -2.39
C VAL A 126 25.93 -6.46 -3.21
N TYR A 127 26.13 -7.66 -2.67
CA TYR A 127 25.72 -8.91 -3.30
C TYR A 127 25.02 -9.80 -2.29
N VAL A 128 23.92 -10.41 -2.71
CA VAL A 128 23.28 -11.55 -2.05
C VAL A 128 23.68 -12.79 -2.85
N ILE A 129 24.28 -13.76 -2.19
CA ILE A 129 24.74 -15.01 -2.82
C ILE A 129 24.04 -16.22 -2.20
N ASP A 130 23.80 -17.25 -3.02
CA ASP A 130 23.37 -18.56 -2.54
C ASP A 130 24.55 -19.37 -1.98
N TYR A 131 24.25 -20.55 -1.43
CA TYR A 131 25.27 -21.45 -0.86
C TYR A 131 26.22 -22.05 -1.91
N ASN A 132 25.87 -21.98 -3.20
CA ASN A 132 26.73 -22.40 -4.31
C ASN A 132 27.60 -21.24 -4.84
N GLY A 133 27.53 -20.05 -4.22
CA GLY A 133 28.24 -18.85 -4.66
C GLY A 133 27.61 -18.13 -5.85
N ARG A 134 26.35 -18.45 -6.21
CA ARG A 134 25.63 -17.75 -7.28
C ARG A 134 25.01 -16.47 -6.73
N ILE A 135 25.11 -15.38 -7.49
CA ILE A 135 24.51 -14.10 -7.14
C ILE A 135 22.99 -14.19 -7.34
N ILE A 136 22.24 -13.99 -6.25
CA ILE A 136 20.78 -13.90 -6.24
C ILE A 136 20.35 -12.45 -6.54
N GLU A 137 21.04 -11.46 -5.97
CA GLU A 137 20.73 -10.03 -6.12
C GLU A 137 22.00 -9.19 -5.94
N GLY A 138 22.16 -8.09 -6.70
CA GLY A 138 23.38 -7.28 -6.64
C GLY A 138 23.23 -5.84 -7.13
N LYS A 139 23.94 -4.91 -6.49
CA LYS A 139 24.11 -3.51 -6.94
C LYS A 139 25.60 -3.23 -7.10
N ILE A 140 25.98 -2.79 -8.31
CA ILE A 140 27.36 -2.43 -8.65
C ILE A 140 27.39 -0.94 -8.99
N SER A 141 28.17 -0.15 -8.25
CA SER A 141 28.43 1.25 -8.60
C SER A 141 29.87 1.49 -9.06
N GLU A 142 30.82 0.59 -8.74
CA GLU A 142 32.20 0.63 -9.25
C GLU A 142 32.75 -0.79 -9.43
N ASN A 143 33.60 -0.97 -10.45
CA ASN A 143 34.37 -2.21 -10.65
C ASN A 143 35.39 -2.34 -9.51
N VAL A 144 35.04 -3.06 -8.45
CA VAL A 144 35.95 -3.34 -7.34
C VAL A 144 36.65 -4.66 -7.61
N ASN A 145 37.98 -4.66 -7.50
CA ASN A 145 38.78 -5.87 -7.59
C ASN A 145 38.32 -6.85 -6.48
N PRO A 146 37.90 -8.09 -6.79
CA PRO A 146 37.29 -9.02 -5.83
C PRO A 146 38.20 -9.44 -4.65
N LEU A 147 39.47 -9.02 -4.64
CA LEU A 147 40.43 -9.32 -3.58
C LEU A 147 40.30 -8.43 -2.33
N THR A 148 39.48 -7.37 -2.36
CA THR A 148 39.20 -6.50 -1.21
C THR A 148 37.75 -6.64 -0.75
N LEU A 149 37.39 -7.82 -0.22
CA LEU A 149 36.08 -8.09 0.35
C LEU A 149 36.21 -8.37 1.86
N THR A 150 35.64 -7.48 2.67
CA THR A 150 35.39 -7.77 4.09
C THR A 150 34.05 -8.47 4.19
N PHE A 151 34.05 -9.75 4.57
CA PHE A 151 32.82 -10.52 4.73
C PHE A 151 32.32 -10.44 6.17
N ILE A 152 31.03 -10.15 6.34
CA ILE A 152 30.29 -10.40 7.58
C ILE A 152 29.27 -11.49 7.23
N TRP A 153 29.35 -12.63 7.91
CA TRP A 153 28.44 -13.74 7.72
C TRP A 153 27.59 -13.93 8.99
N TYR A 154 26.32 -14.30 8.80
CA TYR A 154 25.43 -14.70 9.89
C TYR A 154 24.57 -15.87 9.41
N LYS A 155 24.36 -16.86 10.27
CA LYS A 155 23.54 -18.04 9.96
C LYS A 155 22.14 -17.82 10.53
N LEU A 156 21.13 -17.75 9.66
CA LEU A 156 19.73 -17.83 10.08
C LEU A 156 19.39 -19.29 10.42
N LYS A 157 18.76 -19.53 11.57
CA LYS A 157 18.19 -20.82 11.94
C LYS A 157 16.85 -21.04 11.25
#